data_AF-A0A0D0DEM3-F1
#
_entry.id   AF-A0A0D0DEM3-F1
#
_cell.length_a   1.000
_cell.length_b   1.000
_cell.length_c   1.000
_cell.angle_alpha   90.00
_cell.angle_beta   90.00
_cell.angle_gamma   90.00
#
_symmetry.space_group_name_H-M   'P 1'
#
loop_
_entity.id
_entity.type
_entity.pdbx_description
1 polymer ?
#
loop_
_entity_poly.entity_id
_entity_poly.type
_entity_poly.pdbx_seq_one_letter_code
_entity_poly.pdbx_strand_id
1 'polypeptide(L)'
;MCCRGVIIARLQLSCPQVFRVTAKDGSRFQCMESWVKKFVRGNLKWSFCRATCAAQKMPPDAAQLCLHQFYRLALTIRDCAIFHASFYVNIDKMNIIY
;
A
#
# COMPACT_ATOMS: atom_id res chain seq x y z
N MET A 1 1.69 6.98 1.99
CA MET A 1 2.28 5.64 1.72
C MET A 1 1.13 4.62 1.81
N CYS A 2 1.07 3.41 1.25
CA CYS A 2 1.98 2.63 0.41
C CYS A 2 1.24 1.48 -0.33
N CYS A 3 -0.09 1.52 -0.51
CA CYS A 3 -0.84 0.37 -1.06
C CYS A 3 -0.45 0.07 -2.51
N ARG A 4 -0.19 1.10 -3.32
CA ARG A 4 0.21 0.94 -4.73
C ARG A 4 1.50 0.13 -4.87
N GLY A 5 2.52 0.45 -4.09
CA GLY A 5 3.81 -0.28 -4.13
C GLY A 5 3.65 -1.74 -3.74
N VAL A 6 2.90 -2.01 -2.67
CA VAL A 6 2.58 -3.38 -2.22
C VAL A 6 1.81 -4.15 -3.29
N ILE A 7 0.78 -3.54 -3.89
CA ILE A 7 -0.03 -4.18 -4.93
C ILE A 7 0.83 -4.47 -6.16
N ILE A 8 1.70 -3.53 -6.59
CA ILE A 8 2.62 -3.76 -7.70
C ILE A 8 3.56 -4.92 -7.39
N ALA A 9 4.21 -4.92 -6.23
CA ALA A 9 5.13 -5.98 -5.83
C ALA A 9 4.43 -7.35 -5.81
N ARG A 10 3.19 -7.40 -5.29
CA ARG A 10 2.40 -8.64 -5.26
C ARG A 10 1.99 -9.10 -6.65
N LEU A 11 1.55 -8.18 -7.52
CA LEU A 11 1.21 -8.50 -8.91
C LEU A 11 2.45 -8.98 -9.70
N GLN A 12 3.62 -8.38 -9.47
CA GLN A 12 4.87 -8.82 -10.10
C GLN A 12 5.27 -10.22 -9.66
N LEU A 13 5.08 -10.58 -8.39
CA LEU A 13 5.42 -11.89 -7.87
C LEU A 13 4.41 -12.97 -8.32
N SER A 14 3.11 -12.69 -8.20
CA SER A 14 2.06 -13.70 -8.39
C SER A 14 1.51 -13.77 -9.82
N CYS A 15 1.56 -12.66 -10.58
CA CYS A 15 0.94 -12.57 -11.91
C CYS A 15 1.69 -11.57 -12.83
N PRO A 16 3.00 -11.77 -13.08
CA PRO A 16 3.83 -10.83 -13.83
C PRO A 16 3.33 -10.58 -15.28
N GLN A 17 2.59 -11.54 -15.84
CA GLN A 17 1.98 -11.43 -17.17
C GLN A 17 1.06 -10.22 -17.32
N VAL A 18 0.41 -9.76 -16.24
CA VAL A 18 -0.49 -8.59 -16.27
C VAL A 18 0.23 -7.35 -16.80
N PHE A 19 1.51 -7.17 -16.47
CA PHE A 19 2.30 -6.02 -16.95
C PHE A 19 2.85 -6.21 -18.37
N ARG A 20 2.82 -7.43 -18.92
CA ARG A 20 3.37 -7.78 -20.24
C ARG A 20 2.30 -7.81 -21.33
N VAL A 21 1.06 -8.10 -20.97
CA VAL A 21 -0.07 -8.14 -21.91
C VAL A 21 -0.38 -6.74 -22.42
N THR A 22 -0.49 -6.63 -23.74
CA THR A 22 -0.99 -5.44 -24.44
C THR A 22 -2.45 -5.68 -24.79
N ALA A 23 -3.31 -4.73 -24.46
CA ALA A 23 -4.72 -4.76 -24.81
C ALA A 23 -4.90 -4.55 -26.33
N LYS A 24 -6.09 -4.83 -26.85
CA LYS A 24 -6.41 -4.71 -28.29
C LYS A 24 -6.19 -3.30 -28.84
N ASP A 25 -6.25 -2.29 -27.97
CA ASP A 25 -6.02 -0.87 -28.27
C ASP A 25 -4.53 -0.47 -28.20
N GLY A 26 -3.62 -1.42 -27.96
CA GLY A 26 -2.18 -1.15 -27.83
C GLY A 26 -1.76 -0.67 -26.43
N SER A 27 -2.70 -0.47 -25.50
CA SER A 27 -2.37 -0.04 -24.14
C SER A 27 -1.83 -1.19 -23.29
N ARG A 28 -0.99 -0.88 -22.30
CA ARG A 28 -0.50 -1.84 -21.31
C ARG A 28 -1.09 -1.53 -19.95
N PHE A 29 -1.28 -2.57 -19.15
CA PHE A 29 -1.71 -2.35 -17.78
C PHE A 29 -0.68 -1.52 -17.03
N GLN A 30 -1.12 -0.37 -16.56
CA GLN A 30 -0.41 0.44 -15.60
C GLN A 30 -1.20 0.39 -14.30
N CYS A 31 -0.54 0.02 -13.21
CA CYS A 31 -1.13 0.09 -11.88
C CYS A 31 -1.24 1.57 -11.49
N MET A 32 -2.20 2.30 -12.07
CA MET A 32 -2.43 3.72 -11.82
C MET A 32 -3.07 3.92 -10.45
N GLU A 33 -2.86 5.09 -9.85
CA GLU A 33 -3.42 5.38 -8.53
C GLU A 33 -4.97 5.36 -8.54
N SER A 34 -5.59 5.82 -9.64
CA SER A 34 -7.03 5.74 -9.85
C SER A 34 -7.54 4.30 -9.89
N TRP A 35 -6.79 3.39 -10.51
CA TRP A 35 -7.10 1.97 -10.53
C TRP A 35 -6.99 1.37 -9.14
N VAL A 36 -5.91 1.68 -8.39
CA VAL A 36 -5.72 1.22 -7.01
C VAL A 36 -6.88 1.67 -6.12
N LYS A 37 -7.31 2.93 -6.25
CA LYS A 37 -8.48 3.47 -5.52
C LYS A 37 -9.76 2.67 -5.80
N LYS A 38 -10.04 2.37 -7.07
CA LYS A 38 -11.21 1.54 -7.44
C LYS A 38 -11.07 0.11 -6.93
N PHE A 39 -9.91 -0.51 -7.10
CA PHE A 39 -9.65 -1.89 -6.69
C PHE A 39 -9.85 -2.07 -5.19
N VAL A 40 -9.21 -1.22 -4.40
CA VAL A 40 -9.24 -1.32 -2.94
C VAL A 40 -10.64 -1.02 -2.39
N ARG A 41 -11.34 -0.02 -2.94
CA ARG A 41 -12.72 0.27 -2.55
C ARG A 41 -13.67 -0.87 -2.89
N GLY A 42 -13.58 -1.42 -4.10
CA GLY A 42 -14.50 -2.45 -4.58
C GLY A 42 -14.26 -3.84 -3.97
N ASN A 43 -13.00 -4.24 -3.83
CA ASN A 43 -12.64 -5.61 -3.44
C ASN A 43 -12.31 -5.74 -1.95
N LEU A 44 -11.74 -4.70 -1.34
CA LEU A 44 -11.36 -4.73 0.08
C LEU A 44 -12.33 -3.93 0.96
N LYS A 45 -13.38 -3.33 0.36
CA LYS A 45 -14.35 -2.43 1.03
C LYS A 45 -13.68 -1.31 1.83
N TRP A 46 -12.48 -0.89 1.41
CA TRP A 46 -11.70 0.12 2.10
C TRP A 46 -11.76 1.48 1.40
N SER A 47 -11.96 2.54 2.17
CA SER A 47 -11.78 3.91 1.71
C SER A 47 -10.42 4.42 2.17
N PHE A 48 -9.76 5.23 1.34
CA PHE A 48 -8.63 6.02 1.80
C PHE A 48 -9.15 6.98 2.87
N CYS A 49 -8.91 6.67 4.13
CA CYS A 49 -9.15 7.61 5.21
C CYS A 49 -8.15 8.74 5.03
N ARG A 50 -8.66 9.96 4.84
CA ARG A 50 -7.85 11.16 5.05
C ARG A 50 -7.42 11.08 6.51
N ALA A 51 -6.12 11.13 6.79
CA ALA A 51 -5.64 11.15 8.17
C ALA A 51 -6.47 12.17 8.93
N THR A 52 -7.19 11.74 9.97
CA THR A 52 -7.85 12.70 10.86
C THR A 52 -6.72 13.52 11.45
N CYS A 53 -6.74 14.85 11.25
CA CYS A 53 -5.79 15.79 11.85
C CYS A 53 -5.96 15.86 13.38
N ALA A 54 -5.97 14.70 14.04
CA ALA A 54 -5.81 14.54 15.47
C ALA A 54 -4.32 14.41 15.85
N ALA A 55 -3.40 14.75 14.92
CA ALA A 55 -2.00 14.91 15.23
C ALA A 55 -1.83 16.21 16.05
N GLN A 56 -1.90 16.07 17.37
CA GLN A 56 -1.25 17.04 18.24
C GLN A 56 0.25 17.02 17.89
N LYS A 57 0.83 18.21 17.65
CA LYS A 57 2.24 18.53 17.32
C LYS A 57 3.05 17.39 16.68
N MET A 58 3.39 17.57 15.39
CA MET A 58 4.34 16.71 14.69
C MET A 58 5.65 16.60 15.48
N PRO A 59 6.09 15.39 15.86
CA PRO A 59 7.33 15.23 16.61
C PRO A 59 8.52 15.62 15.73
N PRO A 60 9.60 16.18 16.32
CA PRO A 60 10.74 16.70 15.56
C PRO A 60 11.48 15.63 14.76
N ASP A 61 11.31 14.35 15.11
CA ASP A 61 11.92 13.16 14.49
C ASP A 61 10.94 12.40 13.58
N ALA A 62 9.81 13.00 13.18
CA ALA A 62 8.77 12.36 12.37
C ALA A 62 9.31 11.64 11.11
N ALA A 63 10.35 12.20 10.45
CA ALA A 63 10.98 11.57 9.29
C ALA A 63 11.66 10.24 9.63
N GLN A 64 12.36 10.18 10.77
CA GLN A 64 13.04 8.98 11.24
C GLN A 64 12.03 7.92 11.70
N LEU A 65 10.95 8.33 12.36
CA LEU A 65 9.84 7.44 12.75
C LEU A 65 9.16 6.82 11.52
N CYS A 66 8.88 7.63 10.50
CA CYS A 66 8.34 7.14 9.23
C CYS A 66 9.27 6.12 8.57
N LEU A 67 10.58 6.40 8.58
CA LEU A 67 11.58 5.52 7.98
C LEU A 67 11.70 4.19 8.74
N HIS A 68 11.76 4.22 10.07
CA HIS A 68 11.79 3.02 10.90
C HIS A 68 10.55 2.16 10.70
N GLN A 69 9.40 2.81 10.60
CA GLN A 69 8.15 2.12 10.36
C GLN A 69 8.10 1.49 8.95
N PHE A 70 8.63 2.17 7.94
CA PHE A 70 8.79 1.59 6.61
C PHE A 70 9.64 0.31 6.64
N TYR A 71 10.77 0.32 7.36
CA TYR A 71 11.62 -0.87 7.49
C TYR A 71 10.93 -2.00 8.25
N ARG A 72 10.23 -1.70 9.35
CA ARG A 72 9.45 -2.70 10.10
C ARG A 72 8.40 -3.35 9.20
N LEU A 73 7.66 -2.55 8.44
CA LEU A 73 6.70 -3.05 7.46
C LEU A 73 7.37 -3.96 6.43
N ALA A 74 8.46 -3.52 5.82
CA ALA A 74 9.19 -4.30 4.82
C ALA A 74 9.69 -5.65 5.39
N LEU A 75 10.21 -5.66 6.62
CA LEU A 75 10.66 -6.86 7.31
C LEU A 75 9.48 -7.79 7.63
N THR A 76 8.39 -7.28 8.19
CA THR A 76 7.20 -8.08 8.49
C THR A 76 6.61 -8.70 7.21
N ILE A 77 6.63 -7.99 6.08
CA ILE A 77 6.18 -8.52 4.79
C ILE A 77 7.07 -9.68 4.33
N ARG A 78 8.39 -9.51 4.45
CA ARG A 78 9.38 -10.53 4.09
C ARG A 78 9.27 -11.76 4.97
N ASP A 79 9.19 -11.56 6.29
CA ASP A 79 9.37 -12.62 7.28
C ASP A 79 8.06 -13.32 7.66
N CYS A 80 6.94 -12.59 7.74
CA CYS A 80 5.65 -13.16 8.14
C CYS A 80 4.79 -13.61 6.96
N ALA A 81 5.34 -13.59 5.74
CA ALA A 81 4.66 -14.00 4.52
C ALA A 81 3.21 -13.46 4.46
N ILE A 82 3.04 -12.16 4.72
CA ILE A 82 1.72 -11.55 4.79
C ILE A 82 1.10 -11.56 3.39
N PHE A 83 0.30 -12.60 3.12
CA PHE A 83 -0.32 -12.85 1.83
C PHE A 83 -1.60 -12.06 1.61
N HIS A 84 -2.23 -11.57 2.68
CA HIS A 84 -3.52 -10.90 2.62
C HIS A 84 -3.39 -9.38 2.71
N ALA A 85 -3.89 -8.69 1.69
CA ALA A 85 -3.78 -7.23 1.54
C ALA A 85 -4.39 -6.44 2.72
N SER A 86 -5.30 -7.04 3.49
CA SER A 86 -5.93 -6.42 4.66
C SER A 86 -4.98 -6.14 5.82
N PHE A 87 -3.89 -6.91 5.97
CA PHE A 87 -2.93 -6.69 7.05
C PHE A 87 -2.06 -5.45 6.84
N TYR A 88 -1.74 -5.12 5.59
CA TYR A 88 -1.02 -3.90 5.22
C TYR A 88 -1.79 -2.63 5.59
N VAL A 89 -3.11 -2.70 5.50
CA VAL A 89 -4.03 -1.59 5.72
C VAL A 89 -4.25 -1.33 7.22
N ASN A 90 -4.29 -2.37 8.05
CA ASN A 90 -4.42 -2.20 9.50
C ASN A 90 -3.17 -1.61 10.15
N ILE A 91 -1.97 -1.89 9.62
CA ILE A 91 -0.73 -1.29 10.14
C ILE A 91 -0.68 0.22 9.87
N ASP A 92 -1.18 0.67 8.72
CA ASP A 92 -1.33 2.09 8.39
C ASP A 92 -2.38 2.78 9.30
N LYS A 93 -3.40 2.03 9.76
CA LYS A 93 -4.47 2.56 10.61
C LYS A 93 -4.14 2.60 12.11
N MET A 94 -3.27 1.73 12.62
CA MET A 94 -2.91 1.69 14.05
C MET A 94 -1.72 2.58 14.42
N ASN A 95 -0.91 3.04 13.48
CA ASN A 95 0.23 3.89 13.80
C ASN A 95 -0.19 5.36 13.93
N ILE A 96 -0.95 5.63 14.98
CA ILE A 96 -1.01 6.94 15.61
C ILE A 96 0.34 7.08 16.33
N ILE A 97 1.27 7.81 15.72
CA ILE A 97 2.51 8.23 16.38
C ILE A 97 2.07 9.15 17.53
N TYR A 98 2.30 8.71 18.78
CA TYR A 98 2.25 9.57 19.97
C TYR A 98 3.57 10.32 20.12
#